data_AF-A0A6M2F7G0-F1
#
_entry.id   AF-A0A6M2F7G0-F1
#
_cell.length_a   1.000
_cell.length_b   1.000
_cell.length_c   1.000
_cell.angle_alpha   90.00
_cell.angle_beta   90.00
_cell.angle_gamma   90.00
#
_symmetry.space_group_name_H-M   'P 1'
#
loop_
_entity.id
_entity.type
_entity.pdbx_description
1 polymer ?
#
loop_
_entity_poly.entity_id
_entity_poly.type
_entity_poly.pdbx_seq_one_letter_code
_entity_poly.pdbx_strand_id
1 'polypeptide(L)'
;MANSKYEYVKSFEVEDEIMFPNLIVVRIGDRHFQRFSEVHEFEKPNDEKALKLMSLCATLVLQEYPDIVFSFGFSDEYSFVFKQTTKFYQRRASKVVSIIVSFFTSVYVTKWKEFFPEKELKYPPSFHARPIVCASLEVLQEYLAWRQQHCHITNQYNTCLWELVKSGKTEKEALEILKGTQKQERNELLFQHFGINYRTLPQMFRQGTCVLRTEVEDIVKYSENGTPIKRMRRDTTTVHSKSIAGRSFWNEHQSLLKELGGFTKDVGKINSDYIRSFLFESKLMASTWIVIRIDGCHFHRFSEVHDFEKPNDEQALNLMNSCAVAVLQEFPDVVFSYGVSDEYSFVLKKDSQFCQRKASNIVSIMVSFFTSMYVMNWKAFLPQKELKYCPAFDGRAVCYPSTEILQDYLAWRQVDCHINNQYNTCFWMLVKSGKSKSEAQRTLKGTQAQEKKELLAWFGIDDYNALPVMFRQGSSVFRDGMAPNENGAASKNRCYKVIIEHCNIIEQSFWEEHPGILG
;
A
#
# COMPACT_ATOMS: atom_id res chain seq x y z
N MET A 1 -17.84 -11.27 19.59
CA MET A 1 -16.80 -12.16 19.06
C MET A 1 -17.15 -13.57 19.46
N ALA A 2 -16.99 -14.52 18.54
CA ALA A 2 -17.16 -15.92 18.85
C ALA A 2 -15.94 -16.41 19.63
N ASN A 3 -16.15 -16.84 20.88
CA ASN A 3 -15.13 -17.54 21.67
C ASN A 3 -14.96 -18.96 21.10
N SER A 4 -14.43 -19.07 19.88
CA SER A 4 -14.12 -20.36 19.26
C SER A 4 -12.86 -20.96 19.90
N LYS A 5 -12.72 -22.29 19.85
CA LYS A 5 -11.49 -22.97 20.33
C LYS A 5 -10.21 -22.48 19.65
N TYR A 6 -10.33 -21.86 18.47
CA TYR A 6 -9.22 -21.34 17.68
C TYR A 6 -8.80 -19.90 18.05
N GLU A 7 -9.48 -19.23 18.98
CA GLU A 7 -9.21 -17.82 19.27
C GLU A 7 -7.77 -17.54 19.74
N TYR A 8 -7.08 -18.55 20.30
CA TYR A 8 -5.70 -18.45 20.76
C TYR A 8 -4.71 -18.04 19.64
N VAL A 9 -5.03 -18.29 18.37
CA VAL A 9 -4.18 -17.94 17.21
C VAL A 9 -3.95 -16.43 17.06
N LYS A 10 -4.81 -15.60 17.67
CA LYS A 10 -4.62 -14.15 17.75
C LYS A 10 -3.41 -13.75 18.60
N SER A 11 -2.98 -14.61 19.53
CA SER A 11 -1.83 -14.33 20.40
C SER A 11 -0.48 -14.33 19.66
N PHE A 12 -0.45 -14.81 18.41
CA PHE A 12 0.71 -14.76 17.52
C PHE A 12 0.85 -13.40 16.81
N GLU A 13 -0.15 -12.52 16.88
CA GLU A 13 -0.02 -11.16 16.35
C GLU A 13 1.01 -10.38 17.16
N VAL A 14 1.94 -9.73 16.46
CA VAL A 14 3.03 -8.98 17.09
C VAL A 14 2.59 -7.53 17.29
N GLU A 15 2.88 -6.98 18.48
CA GLU A 15 2.79 -5.55 18.73
C GLU A 15 3.95 -4.83 18.04
N ASP A 16 3.63 -3.90 17.15
CA ASP A 16 4.59 -3.17 16.32
C ASP A 16 4.43 -1.65 16.45
N GLU A 17 4.06 -1.18 17.64
CA GLU A 17 3.95 0.24 17.94
C GLU A 17 5.31 0.95 17.86
N ILE A 18 5.36 2.05 17.11
CA ILE A 18 6.52 2.94 17.09
C ILE A 18 6.44 3.87 18.30
N MET A 19 7.17 3.53 19.36
CA MET A 19 7.12 4.24 20.64
C MET A 19 7.44 5.74 20.53
N PHE A 20 6.80 6.55 21.39
CA PHE A 20 7.22 7.92 21.63
C PHE A 20 8.62 7.98 22.28
N PRO A 21 9.43 9.04 22.05
CA PRO A 21 9.15 10.25 21.28
C PRO A 21 9.55 10.15 19.78
N ASN A 22 9.75 8.94 19.25
CA ASN A 22 10.26 8.76 17.89
C ASN A 22 9.32 9.38 16.83
N LEU A 23 9.92 10.05 15.84
CA LEU A 23 9.23 10.53 14.64
C LEU A 23 9.07 9.38 13.65
N ILE A 24 7.95 9.39 12.93
CA ILE A 24 7.61 8.37 11.92
C ILE A 24 7.78 8.99 10.54
N VAL A 25 8.58 8.33 9.70
CA VAL A 25 8.64 8.61 8.27
C VAL A 25 8.30 7.33 7.51
N VAL A 26 7.38 7.39 6.55
CA VAL A 26 7.11 6.26 5.64
C VAL A 26 7.82 6.52 4.33
N ARG A 27 8.77 5.66 3.96
CA ARG A 27 9.38 5.71 2.62
C ARG A 27 8.69 4.71 1.72
N ILE A 28 8.18 5.18 0.59
CA ILE A 28 7.65 4.40 -0.53
C ILE A 28 8.69 4.42 -1.65
N GLY A 29 8.87 3.29 -2.34
CA GLY A 29 9.60 3.19 -3.59
C GLY A 29 8.97 2.14 -4.51
N ASP A 30 9.22 2.23 -5.81
CA ASP A 30 8.75 1.21 -6.75
C ASP A 30 9.60 -0.09 -6.63
N ARG A 31 8.97 -1.26 -6.76
CA ARG A 31 9.63 -2.57 -6.62
C ARG A 31 10.54 -2.89 -7.81
N HIS A 32 10.16 -2.48 -9.03
CA HIS A 32 10.78 -2.84 -10.30
C HIS A 32 10.78 -1.68 -11.30
N PHE A 33 11.17 -0.48 -10.84
CA PHE A 33 10.99 0.75 -11.61
C PHE A 33 11.66 0.72 -12.97
N GLN A 34 12.85 0.11 -13.06
CA GLN A 34 13.57 -0.02 -14.32
C GLN A 34 12.69 -0.69 -15.40
N ARG A 35 12.19 -1.89 -15.11
CA ARG A 35 11.29 -2.62 -16.02
C ARG A 35 10.00 -1.84 -16.26
N PHE A 36 9.43 -1.20 -15.23
CA PHE A 36 8.20 -0.42 -15.38
C PHE A 36 8.39 0.75 -16.34
N SER A 37 9.51 1.47 -16.18
CA SER A 37 9.87 2.62 -17.02
C SER A 37 10.20 2.22 -18.46
N GLU A 38 10.79 1.03 -18.67
CA GLU A 38 11.07 0.50 -20.01
C GLU A 38 9.77 0.08 -20.71
N VAL A 39 8.93 -0.72 -20.04
CA VAL A 39 7.67 -1.24 -20.60
C VAL A 39 6.67 -0.12 -20.95
N HIS A 40 6.69 0.97 -20.18
CA HIS A 40 5.86 2.16 -20.41
C HIS A 40 6.62 3.30 -21.12
N GLU A 41 7.84 3.04 -21.61
CA GLU A 41 8.60 3.96 -22.47
C GLU A 41 8.76 5.37 -21.86
N PHE A 42 9.19 5.44 -20.60
CA PHE A 42 9.44 6.70 -19.92
C PHE A 42 10.67 7.40 -20.51
N GLU A 43 10.58 8.71 -20.65
CA GLU A 43 11.70 9.54 -21.11
C GLU A 43 12.92 9.41 -20.20
N LYS A 44 14.10 9.40 -20.80
CA LYS A 44 15.39 9.30 -20.11
C LYS A 44 16.24 10.57 -20.31
N PRO A 45 16.88 11.10 -19.26
CA PRO A 45 17.05 10.51 -17.93
C PRO A 45 15.83 10.69 -16.99
N ASN A 46 14.92 11.61 -17.28
CA ASN A 46 13.76 11.92 -16.45
C ASN A 46 12.51 12.06 -17.30
N ASP A 47 11.41 11.45 -16.85
CA ASP A 47 10.09 11.65 -17.43
C ASP A 47 9.28 12.60 -16.54
N GLU A 48 9.01 13.80 -17.04
CA GLU A 48 8.33 14.85 -16.27
C GLU A 48 6.89 14.44 -15.90
N LYS A 49 6.18 13.72 -16.78
CA LYS A 49 4.81 13.27 -16.54
C LYS A 49 4.79 12.23 -15.42
N ALA A 50 5.72 11.28 -15.44
CA ALA A 50 5.87 10.28 -14.38
C ALA A 50 6.14 10.92 -13.02
N LEU A 51 7.05 11.90 -12.97
CA LEU A 51 7.39 12.61 -11.73
C LEU A 51 6.22 13.47 -11.23
N LYS A 52 5.46 14.09 -12.14
CA LYS A 52 4.25 14.85 -11.78
C LYS A 52 3.15 13.93 -11.26
N LEU A 53 2.96 12.73 -11.81
CA LEU A 53 2.04 11.73 -11.28
C LEU A 53 2.44 11.30 -9.86
N MET A 54 3.71 10.97 -9.62
CA MET A 54 4.20 10.65 -8.27
C MET A 54 3.98 11.82 -7.28
N SER A 55 4.19 13.06 -7.74
CA SER A 55 3.96 14.27 -6.95
C SER A 55 2.48 14.50 -6.62
N LEU A 56 1.58 14.20 -7.56
CA LEU A 56 0.14 14.23 -7.32
C LEU A 56 -0.26 13.16 -6.29
N CYS A 57 0.26 11.94 -6.41
CA CYS A 57 0.02 10.89 -5.41
C CYS A 57 0.42 11.35 -4.02
N ALA A 58 1.60 11.95 -3.87
CA ALA A 58 2.06 12.48 -2.59
C ALA A 58 1.17 13.61 -2.07
N THR A 59 0.72 14.51 -2.95
CA THR A 59 -0.21 15.59 -2.61
C THR A 59 -1.52 15.05 -2.06
N LEU A 60 -2.11 14.05 -2.74
CA LEU A 60 -3.38 13.45 -2.32
C LEU A 60 -3.21 12.61 -1.04
N VAL A 61 -2.08 11.94 -0.84
CA VAL A 61 -1.74 11.31 0.45
C VAL A 61 -1.72 12.34 1.57
N LEU A 62 -1.06 13.49 1.34
CA LEU A 62 -1.02 14.55 2.34
C LEU A 62 -2.41 15.07 2.63
N GLN A 63 -3.27 15.26 1.62
CA GLN A 63 -4.65 15.73 1.81
C GLN A 63 -5.52 14.75 2.59
N GLU A 64 -5.45 13.46 2.25
CA GLU A 64 -6.23 12.38 2.88
C GLU A 64 -5.82 12.13 4.34
N TYR A 65 -4.52 12.25 4.65
CA TYR A 65 -3.97 11.96 5.98
C TYR A 65 -3.35 13.20 6.63
N PRO A 66 -4.11 13.99 7.43
CA PRO A 66 -3.64 15.23 8.04
C PRO A 66 -2.50 15.14 9.02
N ASP A 67 -2.19 13.94 9.50
CA ASP A 67 -1.04 13.69 10.37
C ASP A 67 0.28 13.72 9.59
N ILE A 68 0.24 13.62 8.25
CA ILE A 68 1.41 13.81 7.38
C ILE A 68 1.53 15.28 7.03
N VAL A 69 2.65 15.90 7.41
CA VAL A 69 2.85 17.35 7.33
C VAL A 69 3.87 17.77 6.29
N PHE A 70 4.76 16.84 5.92
CA PHE A 70 5.81 17.06 4.93
C PHE A 70 6.04 15.78 4.13
N SER A 71 6.31 15.92 2.85
CA SER A 71 6.83 14.83 2.02
C SER A 71 7.93 15.31 1.10
N PHE A 72 8.82 14.39 0.75
CA PHE A 72 9.89 14.61 -0.21
C PHE A 72 10.02 13.40 -1.12
N GLY A 73 10.06 13.63 -2.43
CA GLY A 73 10.22 12.55 -3.40
C GLY A 73 11.03 12.96 -4.62
N PHE A 74 11.60 11.95 -5.28
CA PHE A 74 12.34 12.05 -6.53
C PHE A 74 12.40 10.66 -7.17
N SER A 75 12.66 10.60 -8.48
CA SER A 75 12.68 9.34 -9.22
C SER A 75 11.37 8.56 -8.95
N ASP A 76 11.49 7.40 -8.35
CA ASP A 76 10.46 6.40 -8.09
C ASP A 76 10.14 6.26 -6.59
N GLU A 77 10.54 7.23 -5.76
CA GLU A 77 10.34 7.19 -4.32
C GLU A 77 9.77 8.47 -3.72
N TYR A 78 9.07 8.29 -2.59
CA TYR A 78 8.56 9.37 -1.74
C TYR A 78 8.73 9.02 -0.26
N SER A 79 9.03 10.03 0.54
CA SER A 79 9.12 9.95 2.01
C SER A 79 8.04 10.82 2.61
N PHE A 80 7.24 10.29 3.54
CA PHE A 80 6.12 10.97 4.19
C PHE A 80 6.39 11.11 5.69
N VAL A 81 6.52 12.34 6.16
CA VAL A 81 6.86 12.68 7.55
C VAL A 81 5.60 12.99 8.33
N PHE A 82 5.38 12.23 9.39
CA PHE A 82 4.26 12.44 10.32
C PHE A 82 4.62 13.48 11.38
N LYS A 83 3.63 14.27 11.80
CA LYS A 83 3.77 15.22 12.93
C LYS A 83 4.21 14.51 14.20
N GLN A 84 4.93 15.22 15.07
CA GLN A 84 5.54 14.62 16.26
C GLN A 84 4.52 13.98 17.22
N THR A 85 3.33 14.56 17.29
CA THR A 85 2.24 14.15 18.20
C THR A 85 1.31 13.09 17.63
N THR A 86 1.61 12.53 16.45
CA THR A 86 0.71 11.59 15.77
C THR A 86 0.36 10.39 16.65
N LYS A 87 -0.93 10.02 16.62
CA LYS A 87 -1.47 8.77 17.16
C LYS A 87 -2.12 7.91 16.06
N PHE A 88 -1.78 8.20 14.80
CA PHE A 88 -2.36 7.57 13.61
C PHE A 88 -2.28 6.04 13.74
N TYR A 89 -3.44 5.38 13.78
CA TYR A 89 -3.59 3.93 14.00
C TYR A 89 -2.80 3.37 15.19
N GLN A 90 -2.76 4.10 16.32
CA GLN A 90 -1.98 3.71 17.50
C GLN A 90 -0.49 3.51 17.17
N ARG A 91 0.01 4.18 16.13
CA ARG A 91 1.42 4.17 15.71
C ARG A 91 1.95 2.78 15.36
N ARG A 92 1.07 1.83 15.05
CA ARG A 92 1.43 0.49 14.56
C ARG A 92 2.12 0.57 13.20
N ALA A 93 3.38 0.15 13.13
CA ALA A 93 4.22 0.30 11.95
C ALA A 93 3.59 -0.35 10.71
N SER A 94 3.06 -1.57 10.83
CA SER A 94 2.38 -2.30 9.75
C SER A 94 1.20 -1.51 9.17
N LYS A 95 0.30 -1.01 10.02
CA LYS A 95 -0.86 -0.19 9.61
C LYS A 95 -0.43 1.11 8.95
N VAL A 96 0.48 1.85 9.59
CA VAL A 96 0.96 3.14 9.07
C VAL A 96 1.58 2.95 7.68
N VAL A 97 2.42 1.94 7.49
CA VAL A 97 3.12 1.70 6.22
C VAL A 97 2.16 1.22 5.13
N SER A 98 1.33 0.22 5.43
CA SER A 98 0.44 -0.42 4.46
C SER A 98 -0.67 0.51 3.96
N ILE A 99 -1.26 1.32 4.83
CA ILE A 99 -2.32 2.26 4.46
C ILE A 99 -1.78 3.34 3.51
N ILE A 100 -0.61 3.91 3.83
CA ILE A 100 -0.03 4.99 3.02
C ILE A 100 0.40 4.47 1.65
N VAL A 101 1.04 3.29 1.58
CA VAL A 101 1.43 2.71 0.28
C VAL A 101 0.23 2.24 -0.54
N SER A 102 -0.79 1.67 0.10
CA SER A 102 -2.03 1.27 -0.57
C SER A 102 -2.71 2.48 -1.19
N PHE A 103 -2.95 3.55 -0.42
CA PHE A 103 -3.59 4.75 -0.93
C PHE A 103 -2.76 5.42 -2.03
N PHE A 104 -1.43 5.52 -1.86
CA PHE A 104 -0.53 6.04 -2.89
C PHE A 104 -0.67 5.25 -4.20
N THR A 105 -0.70 3.91 -4.10
CA THR A 105 -0.87 3.02 -5.25
C THR A 105 -2.22 3.21 -5.93
N SER A 106 -3.28 3.27 -5.13
CA SER A 106 -4.66 3.49 -5.59
C SER A 106 -4.80 4.77 -6.40
N VAL A 107 -4.20 5.86 -5.90
CA VAL A 107 -4.14 7.15 -6.61
C VAL A 107 -3.32 7.03 -7.88
N TYR A 108 -2.15 6.38 -7.83
CA TYR A 108 -1.27 6.22 -9.00
C TYR A 108 -2.00 5.55 -10.17
N VAL A 109 -2.68 4.44 -9.89
CA VAL A 109 -3.46 3.69 -10.88
C VAL A 109 -4.65 4.51 -11.38
N THR A 110 -5.42 5.11 -10.46
CA THR A 110 -6.61 5.90 -10.80
C THR A 110 -6.25 7.10 -11.68
N LYS A 111 -5.13 7.77 -11.40
CA LYS A 111 -4.69 8.99 -12.06
C LYS A 111 -3.80 8.76 -13.28
N TRP A 112 -3.43 7.52 -13.58
CA TRP A 112 -2.55 7.17 -14.70
C TRP A 112 -2.98 7.83 -16.02
N LYS A 113 -4.25 7.68 -16.40
CA LYS A 113 -4.79 8.19 -17.67
C LYS A 113 -4.83 9.71 -17.77
N GLU A 114 -4.81 10.43 -16.64
CA GLU A 114 -4.71 11.90 -16.63
C GLU A 114 -3.33 12.39 -17.07
N PHE A 115 -2.28 11.61 -16.83
CA PHE A 115 -0.89 11.94 -17.20
C PHE A 115 -0.45 11.25 -18.50
N PHE A 116 -0.96 10.05 -18.74
CA PHE A 116 -0.63 9.21 -19.88
C PHE A 116 -1.90 8.78 -20.63
N PRO A 117 -2.59 9.70 -21.33
CA PRO A 117 -3.86 9.39 -22.01
C PRO A 117 -3.69 8.28 -23.06
N GLU A 118 -2.58 8.34 -23.81
CA GLU A 118 -2.27 7.42 -24.91
C GLU A 118 -1.57 6.13 -24.47
N LYS A 119 -1.07 6.04 -23.23
CA LYS A 119 -0.42 4.82 -22.73
C LYS A 119 -1.37 4.03 -21.85
N GLU A 120 -1.55 2.75 -22.14
CA GLU A 120 -2.22 1.84 -21.23
C GLU A 120 -1.27 1.43 -20.10
N LEU A 121 -1.83 1.25 -18.91
CA LEU A 121 -1.10 0.68 -17.78
C LEU A 121 -1.05 -0.84 -17.98
N LYS A 122 0.06 -1.33 -18.57
CA LYS A 122 0.17 -2.69 -19.10
C LYS A 122 0.12 -3.78 -18.03
N TYR A 123 0.57 -3.46 -16.81
CA TYR A 123 0.52 -4.36 -15.66
C TYR A 123 0.38 -3.54 -14.36
N PRO A 124 -0.19 -4.13 -13.30
CA PRO A 124 -0.36 -3.45 -12.02
C PRO A 124 0.98 -2.99 -11.42
N PRO A 125 1.15 -1.70 -11.10
CA PRO A 125 2.33 -1.24 -10.39
C PRO A 125 2.34 -1.82 -8.98
N SER A 126 3.53 -1.98 -8.42
CA SER A 126 3.72 -2.47 -7.05
C SER A 126 4.83 -1.68 -6.38
N PHE A 127 4.49 -1.07 -5.26
CA PHE A 127 5.37 -0.26 -4.46
C PHE A 127 5.73 -1.00 -3.16
N HIS A 128 6.99 -0.91 -2.78
CA HIS A 128 7.45 -1.31 -1.46
C HIS A 128 7.50 -0.09 -0.55
N ALA A 129 7.26 -0.30 0.73
CA ALA A 129 7.28 0.74 1.71
C ALA A 129 7.86 0.24 3.03
N ARG A 130 8.48 1.17 3.76
CA ARG A 130 9.07 0.87 5.08
C ARG A 130 8.99 2.06 6.01
N PRO A 131 8.90 1.80 7.33
CA PRO A 131 8.99 2.85 8.33
C PRO A 131 10.47 3.22 8.52
N ILE A 132 10.75 4.51 8.62
CA ILE A 132 12.01 5.06 9.09
C ILE A 132 11.69 5.74 10.41
N VAL A 133 12.31 5.24 11.48
CA VAL A 133 12.09 5.71 12.83
C VAL A 133 13.20 6.69 13.18
N CYS A 134 12.86 7.98 13.35
CA CYS A 134 13.82 9.03 13.67
C CYS A 134 13.69 9.38 15.16
N ALA A 135 14.71 9.08 15.95
CA ALA A 135 14.69 9.29 17.41
C ALA A 135 14.61 10.76 17.84
N SER A 136 14.97 11.69 16.94
CA SER A 136 14.92 13.13 17.17
C SER A 136 14.77 13.89 15.85
N LEU A 137 14.54 15.20 15.94
CA LEU A 137 14.55 16.08 14.76
C LEU A 137 15.91 16.12 14.06
N GLU A 138 17.01 15.96 14.78
CA GLU A 138 18.34 15.87 14.18
C GLU A 138 18.46 14.63 13.29
N VAL A 139 17.95 13.48 13.74
CA VAL A 139 17.93 12.25 12.94
C VAL A 139 17.03 12.41 11.71
N LEU A 140 15.89 13.10 11.84
CA LEU A 140 15.03 13.43 10.69
C LEU A 140 15.75 14.34 9.69
N GLN A 141 16.46 15.36 10.18
CA GLN A 141 17.22 16.29 9.35
C GLN A 141 18.30 15.56 8.52
N GLU A 142 19.06 14.67 9.17
CA GLU A 142 20.06 13.81 8.55
C GLU A 142 19.45 12.88 7.49
N TYR A 143 18.28 12.31 7.77
CA TYR A 143 17.53 11.50 6.80
C TYR A 143 17.15 12.32 5.55
N LEU A 144 16.58 13.51 5.73
CA LEU A 144 16.17 14.38 4.62
C LEU A 144 17.38 14.87 3.80
N ALA A 145 18.48 15.23 4.47
CA ALA A 145 19.74 15.58 3.81
C ALA A 145 20.26 14.42 2.97
N TRP A 146 20.21 13.20 3.51
CA TRP A 146 20.58 11.99 2.79
C TRP A 146 19.73 11.74 1.55
N ARG A 147 18.40 11.83 1.66
CA ARG A 147 17.53 11.63 0.50
C ARG A 147 17.77 12.69 -0.58
N GLN A 148 17.90 13.97 -0.21
CA GLN A 148 18.13 15.02 -1.19
C GLN A 148 19.53 14.94 -1.84
N GLN A 149 20.56 14.58 -1.08
CA GLN A 149 21.90 14.34 -1.63
C GLN A 149 21.87 13.16 -2.62
N HIS A 150 21.13 12.10 -2.30
CA HIS A 150 20.96 10.95 -3.20
C HIS A 150 20.24 11.35 -4.50
N CYS A 151 19.17 12.15 -4.42
CA CYS A 151 18.51 12.74 -5.59
C CYS A 151 19.50 13.46 -6.51
N HIS A 152 20.30 14.35 -5.93
CA HIS A 152 21.26 15.14 -6.70
C HIS A 152 22.32 14.29 -7.40
N ILE A 153 22.92 13.34 -6.68
CA ILE A 153 23.98 12.46 -7.20
C ILE A 153 23.43 11.56 -8.31
N THR A 154 22.27 10.94 -8.08
CA THR A 154 21.66 9.99 -9.00
C THR A 154 21.17 10.68 -10.26
N ASN A 155 20.52 11.85 -10.14
CA ASN A 155 20.09 12.60 -11.32
C ASN A 155 21.28 13.08 -12.17
N GLN A 156 22.34 13.58 -11.54
CA GLN A 156 23.55 13.99 -12.27
C GLN A 156 24.19 12.81 -13.00
N TYR A 157 24.33 11.67 -12.32
CA TYR A 157 24.86 10.44 -12.91
C TYR A 157 24.01 9.97 -14.09
N ASN A 158 22.70 9.86 -13.91
CA ASN A 158 21.78 9.42 -14.95
C ASN A 158 21.74 10.38 -16.14
N THR A 159 21.86 11.69 -15.91
CA THR A 159 21.98 12.66 -17.00
C THR A 159 23.22 12.37 -17.83
N CYS A 160 24.39 12.21 -17.21
CA CYS A 160 25.60 11.83 -17.95
C CYS A 160 25.43 10.51 -18.71
N LEU A 161 24.84 9.50 -18.06
CA LEU A 161 24.66 8.16 -18.63
C LEU A 161 23.83 8.23 -19.92
N TRP A 162 22.68 8.89 -19.86
CA TRP A 162 21.76 8.94 -20.99
C TRP A 162 22.23 9.88 -22.11
N GLU A 163 22.98 10.94 -21.81
CA GLU A 163 23.61 11.77 -22.85
C GLU A 163 24.75 11.02 -23.56
N LEU A 164 25.52 10.20 -22.84
CA LEU A 164 26.49 9.28 -23.46
C LEU A 164 25.78 8.27 -24.38
N VAL A 165 24.67 7.68 -23.95
CA VAL A 165 23.88 6.76 -24.77
C VAL A 165 23.31 7.46 -26.02
N LYS A 166 22.75 8.67 -25.87
CA LYS A 166 22.25 9.50 -26.99
C LYS A 166 23.36 9.88 -27.97
N SER A 167 24.60 10.01 -27.51
CA SER A 167 25.78 10.26 -28.36
C SER A 167 26.25 9.03 -29.16
N GLY A 168 25.53 7.91 -29.10
CA GLY A 168 25.82 6.68 -29.85
C GLY A 168 26.62 5.63 -29.08
N LYS A 169 26.86 5.82 -27.78
CA LYS A 169 27.50 4.79 -26.94
C LYS A 169 26.49 3.73 -26.52
N THR A 170 26.95 2.51 -26.34
CA THR A 170 26.17 1.48 -25.65
C THR A 170 26.07 1.80 -24.17
N GLU A 171 25.02 1.29 -23.50
CA GLU A 171 24.87 1.46 -22.04
C GLU A 171 26.10 0.94 -21.28
N LYS A 172 26.68 -0.19 -21.72
CA LYS A 172 27.87 -0.78 -21.09
C LYS A 172 29.08 0.15 -21.19
N GLU A 173 29.32 0.77 -22.35
CA GLU A 173 30.40 1.73 -22.52
C GLU A 173 30.17 2.99 -21.68
N ALA A 174 28.93 3.49 -21.65
CA ALA A 174 28.59 4.66 -20.84
C ALA A 174 28.78 4.39 -19.33
N LEU A 175 28.41 3.20 -18.86
CA LEU A 175 28.63 2.77 -17.46
C LEU A 175 30.12 2.69 -17.12
N GLU A 176 30.96 2.14 -18.00
CA GLU A 176 32.41 2.08 -17.77
C GLU A 176 33.07 3.46 -17.80
N ILE A 177 32.62 4.39 -18.66
CA ILE A 177 33.09 5.79 -18.67
C ILE A 177 32.77 6.49 -17.35
N LEU A 178 31.57 6.25 -16.79
CA LEU A 178 31.13 6.90 -15.56
C LEU A 178 31.62 6.23 -14.29
N LYS A 179 32.29 5.08 -14.41
CA LYS A 179 32.75 4.29 -13.27
C LYS A 179 33.80 5.06 -12.48
N GLY A 180 33.56 5.23 -11.18
CA GLY A 180 34.47 5.95 -10.28
C GLY A 180 34.42 7.48 -10.40
N THR A 181 33.59 8.03 -11.29
CA THR A 181 33.57 9.48 -11.53
C THR A 181 33.05 10.30 -10.34
N GLN A 182 33.77 11.36 -10.03
CA GLN A 182 33.41 12.34 -9.02
C GLN A 182 32.38 13.34 -9.55
N LYS A 183 31.81 14.13 -8.63
CA LYS A 183 30.79 15.14 -8.97
C LYS A 183 31.32 16.22 -9.93
N GLN A 184 32.59 16.61 -9.78
CA GLN A 184 33.22 17.63 -10.64
C GLN A 184 33.42 17.11 -12.06
N GLU A 185 34.00 15.92 -12.20
CA GLU A 185 34.19 15.23 -13.49
C GLU A 185 32.87 15.05 -14.24
N ARG A 186 31.78 14.69 -13.54
CA ARG A 186 30.44 14.60 -14.15
C ARG A 186 29.90 15.95 -14.64
N ASN A 187 30.17 17.05 -13.90
CA ASN A 187 29.79 18.38 -14.37
C ASN A 187 30.59 18.80 -15.60
N GLU A 188 31.89 18.52 -15.61
CA GLU A 188 32.78 18.82 -16.74
C GLU A 188 32.38 18.02 -17.96
N LEU A 189 32.04 16.74 -17.81
CA LEU A 189 31.50 15.91 -18.88
C LEU A 189 30.23 16.53 -19.47
N LEU A 190 29.23 16.86 -18.64
CA LEU A 190 27.99 17.49 -19.10
C LEU A 190 28.25 18.81 -19.84
N PHE A 191 29.11 19.65 -19.28
CA PHE A 191 29.35 20.99 -19.82
C PHE A 191 30.19 20.96 -21.10
N GLN A 192 31.34 20.28 -21.08
CA GLN A 192 32.31 20.31 -22.17
C GLN A 192 31.90 19.42 -23.35
N HIS A 193 31.34 18.23 -23.09
CA HIS A 193 31.03 17.27 -24.15
C HIS A 193 29.60 17.41 -24.67
N PHE A 194 28.66 17.84 -23.83
CA PHE A 194 27.24 17.93 -24.20
C PHE A 194 26.70 19.36 -24.18
N GLY A 195 27.49 20.37 -23.77
CA GLY A 195 27.02 21.76 -23.67
C GLY A 195 25.95 21.97 -22.59
N ILE A 196 25.76 21.01 -21.67
CA ILE A 196 24.70 21.05 -20.66
C ILE A 196 25.25 21.64 -19.36
N ASN A 197 24.70 22.79 -18.98
CA ASN A 197 24.89 23.30 -17.62
C ASN A 197 23.90 22.61 -16.67
N TYR A 198 24.38 21.65 -15.86
CA TYR A 198 23.52 20.96 -14.90
C TYR A 198 22.73 21.92 -14.00
N ARG A 199 23.24 23.11 -13.67
CA ARG A 199 22.53 24.06 -12.80
C ARG A 199 21.29 24.69 -13.43
N THR A 200 21.14 24.63 -14.75
CA THR A 200 19.99 25.20 -15.48
C THR A 200 18.89 24.17 -15.74
N LEU A 201 19.14 22.88 -15.51
CA LEU A 201 18.09 21.86 -15.62
C LEU A 201 16.93 22.13 -14.64
N PRO A 202 15.71 21.65 -14.94
CA PRO A 202 14.54 21.82 -14.08
C PRO A 202 14.82 21.46 -12.61
N GLN A 203 14.31 22.28 -11.69
CA GLN A 203 14.58 22.10 -10.27
C GLN A 203 14.04 20.76 -9.74
N MET A 204 12.89 20.31 -10.23
CA MET A 204 12.29 19.02 -9.84
C MET A 204 13.21 17.83 -10.09
N PHE A 205 14.01 17.85 -11.15
CA PHE A 205 14.96 16.76 -11.46
C PHE A 205 16.17 16.78 -10.52
N ARG A 206 16.63 17.99 -10.15
CA ARG A 206 17.89 18.15 -9.41
C ARG A 206 17.75 18.18 -7.91
N GLN A 207 16.61 18.65 -7.44
CA GLN A 207 16.32 18.92 -6.03
C GLN A 207 15.24 18.00 -5.49
N GLY A 208 14.53 17.27 -6.35
CA GLY A 208 13.31 16.56 -6.02
C GLY A 208 12.12 17.50 -5.80
N THR A 209 11.03 16.93 -5.33
CA THR A 209 9.77 17.62 -5.07
C THR A 209 9.42 17.50 -3.60
N CYS A 210 9.16 18.64 -2.95
CA CYS A 210 8.57 18.68 -1.62
C CYS A 210 7.08 18.97 -1.73
N VAL A 211 6.27 18.29 -0.93
CA VAL A 211 4.88 18.69 -0.70
C VAL A 211 4.71 18.91 0.79
N LEU A 212 4.20 20.08 1.17
CA LEU A 212 4.02 20.46 2.57
C LEU A 212 2.67 21.12 2.79
N ARG A 213 2.14 20.97 4.01
CA ARG A 213 0.89 21.63 4.40
C ARG A 213 1.17 23.08 4.78
N THR A 214 0.57 24.03 4.09
CA THR A 214 0.62 25.47 4.39
C THR A 214 -0.72 25.95 4.89
N GLU A 215 -0.74 27.06 5.63
CA GLU A 215 -1.96 27.77 5.95
C GLU A 215 -2.17 28.87 4.88
N VAL A 216 -3.27 28.80 4.17
CA VAL A 216 -3.67 29.77 3.14
C VAL A 216 -4.92 30.53 3.58
N GLU A 217 -4.99 31.82 3.28
CA GLU A 217 -6.21 32.61 3.47
C GLU A 217 -7.24 32.25 2.41
N ASP A 218 -8.41 31.78 2.83
CA ASP A 218 -9.54 31.48 1.94
C ASP A 218 -10.70 32.45 2.22
N ILE A 219 -11.29 33.04 1.19
CA ILE A 219 -12.45 33.93 1.32
C ILE A 219 -13.69 33.06 1.35
N VAL A 220 -14.24 32.85 2.55
CA VAL A 220 -15.36 31.92 2.73
C VAL A 220 -16.68 32.56 2.33
N LYS A 221 -16.84 33.86 2.60
CA LYS A 221 -18.07 34.63 2.38
C LYS A 221 -17.73 36.11 2.20
N TYR A 222 -18.65 36.90 1.67
CA TYR A 222 -18.63 38.36 1.76
C TYR A 222 -19.66 38.81 2.79
N SER A 223 -19.33 39.83 3.59
CA SER A 223 -20.31 40.49 4.46
C SER A 223 -21.37 41.23 3.63
N GLU A 224 -22.48 41.63 4.26
CA GLU A 224 -23.53 42.44 3.60
C GLU A 224 -22.98 43.74 2.99
N ASN A 225 -21.85 44.23 3.48
CA ASN A 225 -21.15 45.42 2.98
C ASN A 225 -20.07 45.10 1.92
N GLY A 226 -20.00 43.86 1.42
CA GLY A 226 -19.04 43.42 0.42
C GLY A 226 -17.62 43.16 0.95
N THR A 227 -17.40 43.10 2.27
CA THR A 227 -16.07 42.81 2.84
C THR A 227 -15.81 41.30 2.84
N PRO A 228 -14.67 40.82 2.30
CA PRO A 228 -14.35 39.40 2.31
C PRO A 228 -14.07 38.90 3.74
N ILE A 229 -14.83 37.90 4.17
CA ILE A 229 -14.61 37.16 5.41
C ILE A 229 -13.62 36.04 5.12
N LYS A 230 -12.37 36.28 5.54
CA LYS A 230 -11.26 35.35 5.34
C LYS A 230 -11.17 34.35 6.48
N ARG A 231 -10.84 33.10 6.16
CA ARG A 231 -10.52 32.05 7.15
C ARG A 231 -9.23 31.35 6.72
N MET A 232 -8.35 31.09 7.67
CA MET A 232 -7.17 30.26 7.42
C MET A 232 -7.61 28.82 7.18
N ARG A 233 -7.24 28.27 6.03
CA ARG A 233 -7.42 26.86 5.68
C ARG A 233 -6.06 26.22 5.47
N ARG A 234 -5.94 24.94 5.85
CA ARG A 234 -4.75 24.14 5.50
C ARG A 234 -4.88 23.64 4.07
N ASP A 235 -3.89 23.94 3.25
CA ASP A 235 -3.77 23.43 1.88
C ASP A 235 -2.38 22.81 1.67
N THR A 236 -2.21 22.09 0.56
CA THR A 236 -0.96 21.45 0.17
C THR A 236 -0.22 22.29 -0.87
N THR A 237 1.03 22.63 -0.59
CA THR A 237 1.88 23.38 -1.52
C THR A 237 3.05 22.51 -1.98
N THR A 238 3.32 22.54 -3.27
CA THR A 238 4.49 21.91 -3.87
C THR A 238 5.64 22.91 -3.96
N VAL A 239 6.82 22.53 -3.49
CA VAL A 239 8.01 23.40 -3.46
C VAL A 239 9.24 22.62 -3.93
N HIS A 240 10.15 23.31 -4.60
CA HIS A 240 11.49 22.81 -4.92
C HIS A 240 12.53 23.68 -4.23
N SER A 241 13.37 23.09 -3.38
CA SER A 241 14.36 23.83 -2.59
C SER A 241 15.74 23.19 -2.72
N LYS A 242 16.79 24.03 -2.76
CA LYS A 242 18.19 23.56 -2.82
C LYS A 242 18.64 22.82 -1.56
N SER A 243 18.00 23.06 -0.42
CA SER A 243 18.37 22.47 0.86
C SER A 243 17.13 22.28 1.74
N ILE A 244 16.46 21.14 1.59
CA ILE A 244 15.26 20.80 2.38
C ILE A 244 15.60 20.43 3.81
N ALA A 245 16.87 20.11 4.09
CA ALA A 245 17.39 19.88 5.42
C ALA A 245 18.04 21.15 6.02
N GLY A 246 18.03 22.27 5.29
CA GLY A 246 18.60 23.53 5.75
C GLY A 246 17.64 24.27 6.69
N ARG A 247 18.20 25.02 7.65
CA ARG A 247 17.40 25.82 8.59
C ARG A 247 16.55 26.87 7.91
N SER A 248 17.08 27.52 6.86
CA SER A 248 16.36 28.56 6.12
C SER A 248 15.03 28.04 5.57
N PHE A 249 15.05 26.86 4.96
CA PHE A 249 13.85 26.23 4.41
C PHE A 249 12.78 25.98 5.48
N TRP A 250 13.17 25.45 6.65
CA TRP A 250 12.22 25.18 7.73
C TRP A 250 11.70 26.47 8.39
N ASN A 251 12.55 27.50 8.50
CA ASN A 251 12.16 28.78 9.07
C ASN A 251 11.14 29.55 8.20
N GLU A 252 11.17 29.33 6.88
CA GLU A 252 10.18 29.88 5.94
C GLU A 252 8.81 29.21 6.05
N HIS A 253 8.73 28.02 6.65
CA HIS A 253 7.52 27.20 6.73
C HIS A 253 7.03 27.02 8.19
N GLN A 254 6.35 28.05 8.71
CA GLN A 254 5.86 28.09 10.10
C GLN A 254 4.98 26.89 10.51
N SER A 255 4.21 26.34 9.57
CA SER A 255 3.41 25.13 9.80
C SER A 255 4.26 23.91 10.16
N LEU A 256 5.42 23.74 9.53
CA LEU A 256 6.36 22.67 9.84
C LEU A 256 6.99 22.86 11.22
N LEU A 257 7.40 24.08 11.55
CA LEU A 257 7.94 24.42 12.88
C LEU A 257 6.95 24.10 13.99
N LYS A 258 5.66 24.35 13.76
CA LYS A 258 4.61 24.08 14.74
C LYS A 258 4.34 22.58 14.95
N GLU A 259 4.35 21.79 13.87
CA GLU A 259 3.95 20.38 13.91
C GLU A 259 5.11 19.40 14.19
N LEU A 260 6.34 19.81 13.86
CA LEU A 260 7.56 19.01 14.02
C LEU A 260 8.60 19.68 14.91
N GLY A 261 8.72 21.01 14.86
CA GLY A 261 9.84 21.76 15.44
C GLY A 261 10.83 22.23 14.37
N GLY A 262 11.83 23.02 14.80
CA GLY A 262 12.85 23.59 13.93
C GLY A 262 14.20 22.88 14.04
N PHE A 263 15.00 22.99 12.98
CA PHE A 263 16.39 22.53 12.99
C PHE A 263 17.30 23.57 13.64
N THR A 264 18.18 23.13 14.54
CA THR A 264 19.06 24.03 15.33
C THR A 264 20.37 24.34 14.61
N LYS A 265 20.86 23.41 13.79
CA LYS A 265 22.09 23.52 12.98
C LYS A 265 21.83 23.09 11.54
N ASP A 266 22.72 23.41 10.61
CA ASP A 266 22.70 22.88 9.25
C ASP A 266 23.53 21.59 9.18
N VAL A 267 23.14 20.64 8.32
CA VAL A 267 23.87 19.38 8.14
C VAL A 267 25.09 19.62 7.25
N GLY A 268 26.28 19.41 7.81
CA GLY A 268 27.55 19.51 7.06
C GLY A 268 27.88 18.24 6.28
N LYS A 269 28.01 17.10 6.99
CA LYS A 269 28.29 15.78 6.42
C LYS A 269 27.38 14.75 7.08
N ILE A 270 26.69 13.97 6.27
CA ILE A 270 25.79 12.92 6.76
C ILE A 270 26.58 11.86 7.51
N ASN A 271 26.14 11.53 8.71
CA ASN A 271 26.77 10.47 9.50
C ASN A 271 26.47 9.08 8.89
N SER A 272 27.51 8.31 8.59
CA SER A 272 27.38 6.96 8.00
C SER A 272 26.62 5.98 8.90
N ASP A 273 26.65 6.17 10.22
CA ASP A 273 25.91 5.32 11.15
C ASP A 273 24.40 5.57 11.10
N TYR A 274 23.97 6.81 10.80
CA TYR A 274 22.56 7.07 10.50
C TYR A 274 22.11 6.40 9.21
N ILE A 275 22.96 6.38 8.18
CA ILE A 275 22.63 5.65 6.94
C ILE A 275 22.42 4.16 7.24
N ARG A 276 23.28 3.55 8.06
CA ARG A 276 23.11 2.14 8.50
C ARG A 276 21.80 1.94 9.25
N SER A 277 21.43 2.84 10.17
CA SER A 277 20.17 2.72 10.91
C SER A 277 18.95 2.88 10.00
N PHE A 278 18.98 3.80 9.03
CA PHE A 278 17.92 3.96 8.04
C PHE A 278 17.78 2.77 7.09
N LEU A 279 18.83 1.95 6.94
CA LEU A 279 18.82 0.76 6.10
C LEU A 279 18.45 -0.52 6.88
N PHE A 280 18.45 -0.47 8.21
CA PHE A 280 18.12 -1.62 9.06
C PHE A 280 16.63 -1.95 8.98
N GLU A 281 16.31 -3.25 8.86
CA GLU A 281 14.95 -3.78 8.87
C GLU A 281 14.94 -5.12 9.62
N SER A 282 13.99 -5.31 10.52
CA SER A 282 13.78 -6.57 11.23
C SER A 282 13.25 -7.64 10.27
N LYS A 283 13.72 -8.88 10.46
CA LYS A 283 13.28 -10.04 9.69
C LYS A 283 12.29 -10.87 10.51
N LEU A 284 11.30 -11.43 9.83
CA LEU A 284 10.38 -12.41 10.39
C LEU A 284 11.14 -13.70 10.73
N MET A 285 10.69 -14.40 11.77
CA MET A 285 11.30 -15.63 12.28
C MET A 285 11.47 -16.66 11.15
N ALA A 286 12.64 -17.28 11.04
CA ALA A 286 12.90 -18.32 10.04
C ALA A 286 12.05 -19.57 10.31
N SER A 287 11.82 -20.39 9.27
CA SER A 287 11.10 -21.67 9.37
C SER A 287 9.70 -21.58 9.95
N THR A 288 9.03 -20.44 9.78
CA THR A 288 7.62 -20.21 10.15
C THR A 288 6.82 -19.87 8.91
N TRP A 289 5.58 -20.36 8.84
CA TRP A 289 4.60 -19.89 7.88
C TRP A 289 4.39 -18.38 8.08
N ILE A 290 4.36 -17.62 6.99
CA ILE A 290 4.04 -16.19 7.06
C ILE A 290 2.64 -16.02 6.51
N VAL A 291 1.73 -15.46 7.32
CA VAL A 291 0.42 -15.03 6.85
C VAL A 291 0.41 -13.53 6.71
N ILE A 292 0.12 -13.05 5.50
CA ILE A 292 -0.15 -11.63 5.23
C ILE A 292 -1.66 -11.44 5.20
N ARG A 293 -2.20 -10.79 6.23
CA ARG A 293 -3.61 -10.38 6.25
C ARG A 293 -3.73 -8.98 5.66
N ILE A 294 -4.57 -8.82 4.65
CA ILE A 294 -4.96 -7.57 4.00
C ILE A 294 -6.41 -7.27 4.41
N ASP A 295 -6.70 -6.02 4.77
CA ASP A 295 -7.95 -5.57 5.38
C ASP A 295 -8.37 -4.21 4.77
N GLY A 296 -9.66 -4.06 4.46
CA GLY A 296 -10.22 -2.84 3.89
C GLY A 296 -10.22 -1.66 4.87
N CYS A 297 -9.48 -0.61 4.56
CA CYS A 297 -9.41 0.57 5.42
C CYS A 297 -10.72 1.37 5.36
N HIS A 298 -11.43 1.48 6.50
CA HIS A 298 -12.73 2.15 6.61
C HIS A 298 -13.78 1.64 5.61
N PHE A 299 -13.77 0.33 5.35
CA PHE A 299 -14.57 -0.26 4.27
C PHE A 299 -16.08 -0.17 4.49
N HIS A 300 -16.55 -0.01 5.74
CA HIS A 300 -17.95 0.28 6.00
C HIS A 300 -18.43 1.53 5.25
N ARG A 301 -17.69 2.65 5.34
CA ARG A 301 -17.98 3.88 4.60
C ARG A 301 -17.81 3.67 3.10
N PHE A 302 -16.78 2.91 2.69
CA PHE A 302 -16.55 2.61 1.28
C PHE A 302 -17.74 1.87 0.65
N SER A 303 -18.22 0.83 1.31
CA SER A 303 -19.35 0.04 0.85
C SER A 303 -20.67 0.83 0.83
N GLU A 304 -20.87 1.77 1.76
CA GLU A 304 -22.05 2.64 1.79
C GLU A 304 -22.00 3.68 0.67
N VAL A 305 -20.86 4.35 0.49
CA VAL A 305 -20.68 5.35 -0.57
C VAL A 305 -20.80 4.73 -1.96
N HIS A 306 -20.40 3.46 -2.15
CA HIS A 306 -20.51 2.77 -3.43
C HIS A 306 -21.78 1.91 -3.56
N ASP A 307 -22.72 2.02 -2.62
CA ASP A 307 -24.03 1.38 -2.66
C ASP A 307 -23.95 -0.16 -2.80
N PHE A 308 -23.01 -0.80 -2.10
CA PHE A 308 -22.85 -2.26 -2.13
C PHE A 308 -24.07 -2.96 -1.54
N GLU A 309 -24.48 -4.06 -2.15
CA GLU A 309 -25.60 -4.87 -1.68
C GLU A 309 -25.36 -5.39 -0.25
N LYS A 310 -26.43 -5.43 0.54
CA LYS A 310 -26.43 -5.90 1.92
C LYS A 310 -27.39 -7.08 2.08
N PRO A 311 -26.99 -8.17 2.77
CA PRO A 311 -25.80 -8.30 3.60
C PRO A 311 -24.48 -8.55 2.83
N ASN A 312 -24.55 -9.11 1.62
CA ASN A 312 -23.40 -9.46 0.81
C ASN A 312 -23.57 -8.92 -0.61
N ASP A 313 -22.48 -8.45 -1.20
CA ASP A 313 -22.43 -8.01 -2.59
C ASP A 313 -21.53 -8.99 -3.36
N GLU A 314 -22.14 -9.82 -4.19
CA GLU A 314 -21.44 -10.87 -4.92
C GLU A 314 -20.38 -10.31 -5.89
N GLN A 315 -20.69 -9.19 -6.55
CA GLN A 315 -19.77 -8.57 -7.51
C GLN A 315 -18.54 -8.00 -6.78
N ALA A 316 -18.73 -7.36 -5.63
CA ALA A 316 -17.64 -6.86 -4.81
C ALA A 316 -16.76 -7.99 -4.25
N LEU A 317 -17.37 -9.11 -3.82
CA LEU A 317 -16.62 -10.30 -3.37
C LEU A 317 -15.84 -10.94 -4.52
N ASN A 318 -16.43 -11.04 -5.71
CA ASN A 318 -15.74 -11.56 -6.89
C ASN A 318 -14.58 -10.67 -7.35
N LEU A 319 -14.69 -9.34 -7.17
CA LEU A 319 -13.55 -8.43 -7.37
C LEU A 319 -12.40 -8.74 -6.38
N MET A 320 -12.71 -8.94 -5.09
CA MET A 320 -11.69 -9.33 -4.09
C MET A 320 -11.07 -10.70 -4.43
N ASN A 321 -11.89 -11.68 -4.84
CA ASN A 321 -11.43 -13.00 -5.29
C ASN A 321 -10.47 -12.89 -6.48
N SER A 322 -10.80 -12.06 -7.48
CA SER A 322 -9.95 -11.80 -8.64
C SER A 322 -8.59 -11.20 -8.25
N CYS A 323 -8.58 -10.28 -7.28
CA CYS A 323 -7.34 -9.71 -6.74
C CYS A 323 -6.48 -10.78 -6.07
N ALA A 324 -7.09 -11.70 -5.31
CA ALA A 324 -6.38 -12.80 -4.66
C ALA A 324 -5.80 -13.80 -5.67
N VAL A 325 -6.54 -14.14 -6.73
CA VAL A 325 -6.01 -14.94 -7.85
C VAL A 325 -4.77 -14.29 -8.45
N ALA A 326 -4.82 -12.99 -8.71
CA ALA A 326 -3.69 -12.24 -9.25
C ALA A 326 -2.48 -12.24 -8.30
N VAL A 327 -2.69 -12.12 -6.98
CA VAL A 327 -1.62 -12.24 -5.98
C VAL A 327 -0.97 -13.63 -6.04
N LEU A 328 -1.75 -14.71 -6.13
CA LEU A 328 -1.18 -16.05 -6.26
C LEU A 328 -0.44 -16.23 -7.60
N GLN A 329 -0.87 -15.57 -8.67
CA GLN A 329 -0.16 -15.63 -9.96
C GLN A 329 1.17 -14.86 -9.91
N GLU A 330 1.20 -13.68 -9.29
CA GLU A 330 2.38 -12.81 -9.19
C GLU A 330 3.41 -13.31 -8.17
N PHE A 331 2.97 -13.92 -7.06
CA PHE A 331 3.85 -14.32 -5.96
C PHE A 331 3.86 -15.85 -5.77
N PRO A 332 4.82 -16.57 -6.39
CA PRO A 332 4.94 -18.03 -6.31
C PRO A 332 5.07 -18.59 -4.89
N ASP A 333 5.60 -17.80 -3.96
CA ASP A 333 5.78 -18.18 -2.55
C ASP A 333 4.45 -18.22 -1.78
N VAL A 334 3.41 -17.55 -2.25
CA VAL A 334 2.06 -17.61 -1.67
C VAL A 334 1.40 -18.90 -2.12
N VAL A 335 1.13 -19.84 -1.21
CA VAL A 335 0.59 -21.18 -1.54
C VAL A 335 -0.92 -21.29 -1.43
N PHE A 336 -1.51 -20.50 -0.54
CA PHE A 336 -2.92 -20.53 -0.24
C PHE A 336 -3.39 -19.12 0.12
N SER A 337 -4.64 -18.81 -0.17
CA SER A 337 -5.27 -17.64 0.42
C SER A 337 -6.74 -17.89 0.76
N TYR A 338 -7.21 -17.18 1.78
CA TYR A 338 -8.57 -17.26 2.26
C TYR A 338 -9.16 -15.86 2.39
N GLY A 339 -10.30 -15.63 1.75
CA GLY A 339 -11.01 -14.35 1.72
C GLY A 339 -12.36 -14.40 2.40
N VAL A 340 -12.70 -13.31 3.10
CA VAL A 340 -14.04 -13.06 3.65
C VAL A 340 -14.29 -11.56 3.76
N SER A 341 -15.48 -11.10 3.36
CA SER A 341 -15.84 -9.68 3.41
C SER A 341 -14.82 -8.83 2.61
N ASP A 342 -14.21 -7.85 3.27
CA ASP A 342 -13.23 -6.90 2.80
C ASP A 342 -11.79 -7.31 3.18
N GLU A 343 -11.59 -8.57 3.55
CA GLU A 343 -10.32 -9.06 4.04
C GLU A 343 -9.84 -10.33 3.32
N TYR A 344 -8.52 -10.46 3.19
CA TYR A 344 -7.85 -11.63 2.63
C TYR A 344 -6.61 -12.02 3.43
N SER A 345 -6.42 -13.30 3.66
CA SER A 345 -5.23 -13.88 4.28
C SER A 345 -4.42 -14.64 3.23
N PHE A 346 -3.15 -14.27 3.02
CA PHE A 346 -2.24 -14.94 2.09
C PHE A 346 -1.17 -15.70 2.85
N VAL A 347 -1.06 -17.00 2.60
CA VAL A 347 -0.13 -17.91 3.27
C VAL A 347 1.12 -18.08 2.41
N LEU A 348 2.28 -17.69 2.93
CA LEU A 348 3.59 -17.93 2.31
C LEU A 348 4.29 -19.13 2.96
N LYS A 349 5.05 -19.87 2.14
CA LYS A 349 5.81 -21.05 2.57
C LYS A 349 6.74 -20.76 3.74
N LYS A 350 6.91 -21.75 4.62
CA LYS A 350 7.78 -21.68 5.81
C LYS A 350 9.24 -21.33 5.50
N ASP A 351 9.74 -21.78 4.35
CA ASP A 351 11.10 -21.57 3.86
C ASP A 351 11.26 -20.35 2.94
N SER A 352 10.16 -19.62 2.67
CA SER A 352 10.14 -18.43 1.82
C SER A 352 11.25 -17.44 2.19
N GLN A 353 12.01 -17.06 1.18
CA GLN A 353 13.02 -15.99 1.24
C GLN A 353 12.53 -14.70 0.59
N PHE A 354 11.23 -14.61 0.29
CA PHE A 354 10.63 -13.43 -0.32
C PHE A 354 10.97 -12.18 0.50
N CYS A 355 11.51 -11.16 -0.17
CA CYS A 355 12.03 -9.93 0.43
C CYS A 355 12.98 -10.15 1.62
N GLN A 356 13.74 -11.26 1.64
CA GLN A 356 14.61 -11.66 2.76
C GLN A 356 13.87 -11.70 4.10
N ARG A 357 12.58 -12.04 4.09
CA ARG A 357 11.67 -12.07 5.24
C ARG A 357 11.50 -10.72 5.95
N LYS A 358 11.76 -9.60 5.27
CA LYS A 358 11.53 -8.25 5.81
C LYS A 358 10.04 -7.93 5.79
N ALA A 359 9.41 -7.88 6.97
CA ALA A 359 7.96 -7.79 7.12
C ALA A 359 7.35 -6.60 6.36
N SER A 360 7.91 -5.40 6.51
CA SER A 360 7.42 -4.18 5.85
C SER A 360 7.42 -4.30 4.34
N ASN A 361 8.47 -4.88 3.74
CA ASN A 361 8.56 -5.06 2.29
C ASN A 361 7.56 -6.09 1.77
N ILE A 362 7.42 -7.23 2.44
CA ILE A 362 6.44 -8.26 2.05
C ILE A 362 5.02 -7.67 2.09
N VAL A 363 4.65 -7.07 3.23
CA VAL A 363 3.32 -6.50 3.44
C VAL A 363 3.04 -5.41 2.42
N SER A 364 3.92 -4.43 2.28
CA SER A 364 3.70 -3.29 1.38
C SER A 364 3.60 -3.69 -0.09
N ILE A 365 4.45 -4.60 -0.57
CA ILE A 365 4.44 -5.08 -1.95
C ILE A 365 3.12 -5.81 -2.26
N MET A 366 2.70 -6.72 -1.38
CA MET A 366 1.47 -7.49 -1.58
C MET A 366 0.23 -6.60 -1.46
N VAL A 367 0.17 -5.70 -0.48
CA VAL A 367 -0.92 -4.73 -0.31
C VAL A 367 -1.00 -3.77 -1.49
N SER A 368 0.13 -3.23 -1.95
CA SER A 368 0.20 -2.35 -3.11
C SER A 368 -0.30 -3.07 -4.36
N PHE A 369 0.20 -4.28 -4.63
CA PHE A 369 -0.24 -5.08 -5.79
C PHE A 369 -1.73 -5.41 -5.73
N PHE A 370 -2.23 -5.85 -4.57
CA PHE A 370 -3.66 -6.11 -4.35
C PHE A 370 -4.50 -4.86 -4.62
N THR A 371 -4.04 -3.70 -4.14
CA THR A 371 -4.72 -2.41 -4.36
C THR A 371 -4.75 -2.02 -5.84
N SER A 372 -3.63 -2.20 -6.56
CA SER A 372 -3.58 -1.96 -8.00
C SER A 372 -4.60 -2.83 -8.75
N MET A 373 -4.63 -4.12 -8.45
CA MET A 373 -5.59 -5.05 -9.06
C MET A 373 -7.03 -4.67 -8.75
N TYR A 374 -7.32 -4.26 -7.51
CA TYR A 374 -8.66 -3.84 -7.11
C TYR A 374 -9.16 -2.64 -7.92
N VAL A 375 -8.31 -1.62 -8.09
CA VAL A 375 -8.65 -0.42 -8.87
C VAL A 375 -8.74 -0.72 -10.37
N MET A 376 -7.78 -1.48 -10.92
CA MET A 376 -7.76 -1.83 -12.34
C MET A 376 -8.96 -2.69 -12.75
N ASN A 377 -9.34 -3.66 -11.91
CA ASN A 377 -10.43 -4.59 -12.19
C ASN A 377 -11.81 -4.03 -11.80
N TRP A 378 -11.89 -2.88 -11.12
CA TRP A 378 -13.14 -2.31 -10.61
C TRP A 378 -14.26 -2.29 -11.67
N LYS A 379 -13.98 -1.73 -12.85
CA LYS A 379 -14.98 -1.60 -13.92
C LYS A 379 -15.39 -2.92 -14.56
N ALA A 380 -14.55 -3.95 -14.51
CA ALA A 380 -14.88 -5.27 -15.02
C ALA A 380 -15.91 -5.99 -14.13
N PHE A 381 -15.81 -5.81 -12.81
CA PHE A 381 -16.73 -6.44 -11.85
C PHE A 381 -17.93 -5.58 -11.47
N LEU A 382 -17.76 -4.25 -11.45
CA LEU A 382 -18.77 -3.28 -11.02
C LEU A 382 -19.00 -2.22 -12.12
N PRO A 383 -19.44 -2.62 -13.35
CA PRO A 383 -19.51 -1.72 -14.50
C PRO A 383 -20.43 -0.51 -14.28
N GLN A 384 -21.51 -0.70 -13.51
CA GLN A 384 -22.50 0.33 -13.21
C GLN A 384 -22.12 1.23 -12.03
N LYS A 385 -21.02 0.95 -11.32
CA LYS A 385 -20.56 1.75 -10.18
C LYS A 385 -19.29 2.51 -10.56
N GLU A 386 -19.30 3.81 -10.35
CA GLU A 386 -18.08 4.61 -10.42
C GLU A 386 -17.28 4.50 -9.13
N LEU A 387 -15.96 4.43 -9.23
CA LEU A 387 -15.08 4.48 -8.08
C LEU A 387 -15.01 5.92 -7.59
N LYS A 388 -15.85 6.27 -6.60
CA LYS A 388 -16.06 7.64 -6.12
C LYS A 388 -14.83 8.20 -5.39
N TYR A 389 -14.06 7.33 -4.71
CA TYR A 389 -12.78 7.69 -4.12
C TYR A 389 -11.83 6.48 -4.06
N CYS A 390 -10.53 6.77 -3.99
CA CYS A 390 -9.47 5.76 -3.96
C CYS A 390 -9.58 4.86 -2.72
N PRO A 391 -9.68 3.52 -2.88
CA PRO A 391 -9.63 2.60 -1.74
C PRO A 391 -8.24 2.58 -1.11
N ALA A 392 -8.19 2.20 0.16
CA ALA A 392 -6.96 1.89 0.87
C ALA A 392 -7.16 0.57 1.62
N PHE A 393 -6.09 -0.18 1.77
CA PHE A 393 -6.03 -1.44 2.48
C PHE A 393 -4.88 -1.38 3.48
N ASP A 394 -5.09 -1.89 4.68
CA ASP A 394 -4.01 -2.15 5.62
C ASP A 394 -3.60 -3.62 5.56
N GLY A 395 -2.37 -3.90 5.99
CA GLY A 395 -1.90 -5.26 6.04
C GLY A 395 -0.89 -5.49 7.15
N ARG A 396 -0.80 -6.74 7.58
CA ARG A 396 0.13 -7.20 8.61
C ARG A 396 0.64 -8.60 8.33
N ALA A 397 1.84 -8.88 8.82
CA ALA A 397 2.46 -10.20 8.77
C ALA A 397 2.36 -10.89 10.12
N VAL A 398 1.97 -12.16 10.13
CA VAL A 398 1.89 -13.00 11.33
C VAL A 398 2.66 -14.31 11.05
N CYS A 399 3.48 -14.74 12.00
CA CYS A 399 4.25 -15.97 11.89
C CYS A 399 3.56 -17.11 12.64
N TYR A 400 3.29 -18.22 11.95
CA TYR A 400 2.77 -19.45 12.56
C TYR A 400 3.83 -20.56 12.49
N PRO A 401 4.22 -21.16 13.63
CA PRO A 401 5.41 -22.01 13.69
C PRO A 401 5.18 -23.44 13.19
N SER A 402 3.92 -23.90 13.13
CA SER A 402 3.58 -25.24 12.64
C SER A 402 2.38 -25.21 11.70
N THR A 403 2.21 -26.28 10.92
CA THR A 403 1.09 -26.43 9.98
C THR A 403 -0.24 -26.52 10.72
N GLU A 404 -0.26 -27.17 11.89
CA GLU A 404 -1.45 -27.32 12.73
C GLU A 404 -1.94 -25.96 13.23
N ILE A 405 -1.03 -25.09 13.71
CA ILE A 405 -1.39 -23.74 14.18
C ILE A 405 -1.85 -22.87 13.00
N LEU A 406 -1.24 -23.02 11.83
CA LEU A 406 -1.69 -22.34 10.61
C LEU A 406 -3.11 -22.79 10.21
N GLN A 407 -3.40 -24.09 10.26
CA GLN A 407 -4.74 -24.62 9.99
C GLN A 407 -5.75 -24.10 11.01
N ASP A 408 -5.40 -24.04 12.29
CA ASP A 408 -6.23 -23.42 13.33
C ASP A 408 -6.52 -21.95 13.03
N TYR A 409 -5.55 -21.20 12.50
CA TYR A 409 -5.76 -19.83 12.05
C TYR A 409 -6.76 -19.75 10.90
N LEU A 410 -6.62 -20.61 9.89
CA LEU A 410 -7.54 -20.64 8.74
C LEU A 410 -8.95 -21.09 9.18
N ALA A 411 -9.04 -22.06 10.08
CA ALA A 411 -10.29 -22.49 10.69
C ALA A 411 -10.94 -21.36 11.51
N TRP A 412 -10.16 -20.62 12.29
CA TRP A 412 -10.64 -19.42 12.99
C TRP A 412 -11.28 -18.42 12.02
N ARG A 413 -10.63 -18.16 10.87
CA ARG A 413 -11.13 -17.25 9.83
C ARG A 413 -12.45 -17.74 9.22
N GLN A 414 -12.59 -19.04 8.97
CA GLN A 414 -13.83 -19.59 8.42
C GLN A 414 -14.98 -19.64 9.43
N VAL A 415 -14.68 -19.94 10.70
CA VAL A 415 -15.68 -19.85 11.78
C VAL A 415 -16.17 -18.41 11.95
N ASP A 416 -15.27 -17.43 11.91
CA ASP A 416 -15.63 -16.01 12.00
C ASP A 416 -16.47 -15.57 10.80
N CYS A 417 -16.16 -16.04 9.58
CA CYS A 417 -16.97 -15.84 8.38
C CYS A 417 -18.42 -16.32 8.58
N HIS A 418 -18.60 -17.57 9.01
CA HIS A 418 -19.92 -18.15 9.21
C HIS A 418 -20.75 -17.35 10.21
N ILE A 419 -20.15 -16.98 11.35
CA ILE A 419 -20.83 -16.28 12.44
C ILE A 419 -21.18 -14.84 12.04
N ASN A 420 -20.24 -14.14 11.40
CA ASN A 420 -20.46 -12.77 10.94
C ASN A 420 -21.50 -12.72 9.81
N ASN A 421 -21.49 -13.66 8.86
CA ASN A 421 -22.50 -13.70 7.80
C ASN A 421 -23.90 -13.99 8.35
N GLN A 422 -24.04 -14.95 9.27
CA GLN A 422 -25.35 -15.23 9.89
C GLN A 422 -25.87 -13.99 10.66
N TYR A 423 -25.01 -13.34 11.45
CA TYR A 423 -25.36 -12.11 12.15
C TYR A 423 -25.76 -10.99 11.19
N ASN A 424 -24.96 -10.73 10.16
CA ASN A 424 -25.19 -9.67 9.18
C ASN A 424 -26.46 -9.92 8.36
N THR A 425 -26.76 -11.18 8.02
CA THR A 425 -28.00 -11.54 7.33
C THR A 425 -29.21 -11.18 8.20
N CYS A 426 -29.22 -11.60 9.47
CA CYS A 426 -30.29 -11.23 10.41
C CYS A 426 -30.40 -9.71 10.56
N PHE A 427 -29.26 -9.03 10.71
CA PHE A 427 -29.18 -7.60 10.91
C PHE A 427 -29.80 -6.83 9.75
N TRP A 428 -29.44 -7.18 8.52
CA TRP A 428 -29.96 -6.50 7.34
C TRP A 428 -31.39 -6.87 7.01
N MET A 429 -31.87 -8.07 7.35
CA MET A 429 -33.30 -8.39 7.25
C MET A 429 -34.15 -7.55 8.22
N LEU A 430 -33.67 -7.34 9.45
CA LEU A 430 -34.30 -6.43 10.41
C LEU A 430 -34.30 -4.98 9.90
N VAL A 431 -33.21 -4.51 9.31
CA VAL A 431 -33.16 -3.15 8.73
C VAL A 431 -34.11 -3.02 7.54
N LYS A 432 -34.16 -4.02 6.66
CA LYS A 432 -35.08 -4.05 5.50
C LYS A 432 -36.55 -4.13 5.91
N SER A 433 -36.86 -4.62 7.11
CA SER A 433 -38.23 -4.62 7.65
C SER A 433 -38.68 -3.29 8.25
N GLY A 434 -37.84 -2.25 8.17
CA GLY A 434 -38.14 -0.90 8.63
C GLY A 434 -37.56 -0.55 10.00
N LYS A 435 -36.81 -1.45 10.65
CA LYS A 435 -36.09 -1.13 11.90
C LYS A 435 -34.87 -0.26 11.61
N SER A 436 -34.55 0.63 12.54
CA SER A 436 -33.28 1.36 12.51
C SER A 436 -32.08 0.43 12.77
N LYS A 437 -30.88 0.84 12.32
CA LYS A 437 -29.62 0.11 12.60
C LYS A 437 -29.44 -0.15 14.11
N SER A 438 -29.80 0.81 14.96
CA SER A 438 -29.69 0.68 16.43
C SER A 438 -30.70 -0.30 17.03
N GLU A 439 -31.93 -0.34 16.50
CA GLU A 439 -32.93 -1.33 16.93
C GLU A 439 -32.55 -2.74 16.50
N ALA A 440 -32.08 -2.91 15.26
CA ALA A 440 -31.61 -4.20 14.78
C ALA A 440 -30.43 -4.73 15.63
N GLN A 441 -29.47 -3.88 15.99
CA GLN A 441 -28.40 -4.22 16.93
C GLN A 441 -28.93 -4.64 18.30
N ARG A 442 -29.93 -3.92 18.84
CA ARG A 442 -30.53 -4.24 20.13
C ARG A 442 -31.25 -5.58 20.10
N THR A 443 -32.00 -5.87 19.03
CA THR A 443 -32.70 -7.15 18.84
C THR A 443 -31.73 -8.32 18.76
N LEU A 444 -30.58 -8.15 18.10
CA LEU A 444 -29.60 -9.24 17.97
C LEU A 444 -28.66 -9.39 19.16
N LYS A 445 -28.64 -8.42 20.08
CA LYS A 445 -27.74 -8.44 21.24
C LYS A 445 -28.08 -9.62 22.16
N GLY A 446 -27.10 -10.49 22.39
CA GLY A 446 -27.25 -11.66 23.27
C GLY A 446 -27.93 -12.86 22.60
N THR A 447 -28.32 -12.76 21.33
CA THR A 447 -28.98 -13.86 20.63
C THR A 447 -28.06 -15.06 20.40
N GLN A 448 -28.59 -16.25 20.56
CA GLN A 448 -27.96 -17.53 20.28
C GLN A 448 -28.09 -17.91 18.81
N ALA A 449 -27.43 -18.99 18.38
CA ALA A 449 -27.49 -19.46 17.00
C ALA A 449 -28.91 -19.91 16.59
N GLN A 450 -29.64 -20.54 17.51
CA GLN A 450 -31.00 -21.03 17.26
C GLN A 450 -31.99 -19.87 17.08
N GLU A 451 -31.95 -18.86 17.96
CA GLU A 451 -32.79 -17.65 17.84
C GLU A 451 -32.54 -16.89 16.52
N LYS A 452 -31.29 -16.86 16.04
CA LYS A 452 -30.97 -16.30 14.72
C LYS A 452 -31.60 -17.11 13.59
N LYS A 453 -31.60 -18.44 13.67
CA LYS A 453 -32.26 -19.30 12.66
C LYS A 453 -33.77 -19.04 12.62
N GLU A 454 -34.41 -18.97 13.78
CA GLU A 454 -35.84 -18.68 13.90
C GLU A 454 -36.18 -17.29 13.34
N LEU A 455 -35.33 -16.30 13.62
CA LEU A 455 -35.48 -14.97 13.05
C LEU A 455 -35.35 -14.96 11.52
N LEU A 456 -34.38 -15.70 10.96
CA LEU A 456 -34.23 -15.83 9.51
C LEU A 456 -35.45 -16.52 8.87
N ALA A 457 -35.99 -17.55 9.50
CA ALA A 457 -37.21 -18.22 9.04
C ALA A 457 -38.41 -17.26 9.01
N TRP A 458 -38.55 -16.36 10.00
CA TRP A 458 -39.58 -15.31 9.99
C TRP A 458 -39.49 -14.39 8.76
N PHE A 459 -38.29 -14.25 8.21
CA PHE A 459 -38.01 -13.48 7.00
C PHE A 459 -38.02 -14.32 5.71
N GLY A 460 -38.50 -15.57 5.76
CA GLY A 460 -38.58 -16.47 4.61
C GLY A 460 -37.25 -17.12 4.22
N ILE A 461 -36.26 -17.14 5.12
CA ILE A 461 -35.00 -17.86 4.96
C ILE A 461 -35.02 -19.07 5.90
N ASP A 462 -35.71 -20.13 5.47
CA ASP A 462 -35.94 -21.33 6.28
C ASP A 462 -34.64 -22.13 6.53
N ASP A 463 -33.74 -22.13 5.55
CA ASP A 463 -32.44 -22.76 5.65
C ASP A 463 -31.32 -21.77 5.31
N TYR A 464 -30.58 -21.35 6.33
CA TYR A 464 -29.35 -20.59 6.15
C TYR A 464 -28.37 -21.33 5.23
N ASN A 465 -28.36 -22.67 5.26
CA ASN A 465 -27.47 -23.46 4.42
C ASN A 465 -27.87 -23.48 2.93
N ALA A 466 -29.03 -22.94 2.57
CA ALA A 466 -29.40 -22.71 1.18
C ALA A 466 -28.78 -21.43 0.60
N LEU A 467 -28.22 -20.53 1.44
CA LEU A 467 -27.52 -19.34 0.94
C LEU A 467 -26.26 -19.73 0.15
N PRO A 468 -25.83 -18.90 -0.83
CA PRO A 468 -24.62 -19.14 -1.60
C PRO A 468 -23.42 -19.47 -0.73
N VAL A 469 -22.67 -20.52 -1.12
CA VAL A 469 -21.59 -21.08 -0.29
C VAL A 469 -20.49 -20.05 -0.02
N MET A 470 -20.17 -19.20 -1.01
CA MET A 470 -19.21 -18.09 -0.87
C MET A 470 -19.52 -17.19 0.33
N PHE A 471 -20.79 -16.91 0.63
CA PHE A 471 -21.17 -16.04 1.74
C PHE A 471 -20.99 -16.71 3.10
N ARG A 472 -21.07 -18.05 3.15
CA ARG A 472 -21.05 -18.82 4.40
C ARG A 472 -19.69 -19.43 4.72
N GLN A 473 -18.90 -19.71 3.70
CA GLN A 473 -17.61 -20.39 3.81
C GLN A 473 -16.44 -19.53 3.32
N GLY A 474 -16.69 -18.35 2.77
CA GLY A 474 -15.64 -17.50 2.18
C GLY A 474 -15.10 -18.07 0.88
N SER A 475 -13.92 -17.60 0.49
CA SER A 475 -13.25 -17.97 -0.76
C SER A 475 -11.84 -18.49 -0.49
N SER A 476 -11.58 -19.74 -0.85
CA SER A 476 -10.26 -20.36 -0.85
C SER A 476 -9.64 -20.23 -2.24
N VAL A 477 -8.44 -19.68 -2.33
CA VAL A 477 -7.72 -19.56 -3.61
C VAL A 477 -6.37 -20.25 -3.49
N PHE A 478 -6.10 -21.20 -4.37
CA PHE A 478 -4.88 -22.01 -4.36
C PHE A 478 -4.55 -22.53 -5.76
N ARG A 479 -3.36 -23.14 -5.89
CA ARG A 479 -2.89 -23.76 -7.13
C ARG A 479 -3.33 -25.21 -7.17
N ASP A 480 -4.06 -25.59 -8.22
CA ASP A 480 -4.48 -26.96 -8.47
C ASP A 480 -4.10 -27.43 -9.88
N GLY A 481 -3.53 -28.62 -9.98
CA GLY A 481 -3.09 -29.24 -11.23
C GLY A 481 -2.01 -28.50 -12.03
N MET A 482 -1.53 -29.12 -13.11
CA MET A 482 -0.68 -28.48 -14.12
C MET A 482 -1.57 -27.81 -15.18
N ALA A 483 -1.31 -26.53 -15.48
CA ALA A 483 -1.91 -25.87 -16.64
C ALA A 483 -1.21 -26.35 -17.93
N PRO A 484 -1.96 -26.58 -19.03
CA PRO A 484 -1.36 -26.83 -20.33
C PRO A 484 -0.58 -25.59 -20.79
N ASN A 485 0.66 -25.78 -21.25
CA ASN A 485 1.43 -24.70 -21.87
C ASN A 485 0.79 -24.36 -23.22
N GLU A 486 0.22 -23.16 -23.36
CA GLU A 486 -0.31 -22.69 -24.64
C GLU A 486 0.78 -22.34 -25.67
N ASN A 487 2.06 -22.33 -25.26
CA ASN A 487 3.19 -22.13 -26.16
C ASN A 487 4.17 -23.28 -25.97
N GLY A 488 4.32 -24.15 -26.97
CA GLY A 488 5.17 -25.36 -26.99
C GLY A 488 6.68 -25.15 -26.84
N ALA A 489 7.13 -24.09 -26.17
CA ALA A 489 8.50 -23.91 -25.73
C ALA A 489 8.65 -24.46 -24.29
N ALA A 490 9.62 -25.35 -24.10
CA ALA A 490 10.00 -25.88 -22.79
C ALA A 490 10.58 -24.78 -21.88
N SER A 491 9.71 -23.94 -21.32
CA SER A 491 10.04 -23.09 -20.19
C SER A 491 9.97 -23.93 -18.91
N LYS A 492 11.01 -23.90 -18.09
CA LYS A 492 11.13 -24.63 -16.82
C LYS A 492 10.14 -24.16 -15.72
N ASN A 493 9.22 -23.26 -16.04
CA ASN A 493 8.20 -22.80 -15.10
C ASN A 493 6.97 -23.70 -15.19
N ARG A 494 6.76 -24.52 -14.17
CA ARG A 494 5.49 -25.24 -13.95
C ARG A 494 4.37 -24.19 -13.84
N CYS A 495 3.56 -24.05 -14.88
CA CYS A 495 2.37 -23.22 -14.83
C CYS A 495 1.29 -24.02 -14.10
N TYR A 496 0.93 -23.61 -12.88
CA TYR A 496 -0.18 -24.21 -12.15
C TYR A 496 -1.42 -23.37 -12.37
N LYS A 497 -2.58 -24.01 -12.53
CA LYS A 497 -3.84 -23.28 -12.61
C LYS A 497 -4.22 -22.78 -11.22
N VAL A 498 -4.45 -21.47 -11.07
CA VAL A 498 -5.00 -20.91 -9.83
C VAL A 498 -6.50 -21.05 -9.89
N ILE A 499 -7.11 -21.68 -8.89
CA ILE A 499 -8.54 -21.91 -8.78
C ILE A 499 -9.11 -21.22 -7.55
N ILE A 500 -10.41 -20.92 -7.59
CA ILE A 500 -11.20 -20.41 -6.46
C ILE A 500 -12.20 -21.51 -6.10
N GLU A 501 -12.26 -21.85 -4.82
CA GLU A 501 -13.26 -22.76 -4.28
C GLU A 501 -13.93 -22.17 -3.05
N HIS A 502 -15.18 -22.56 -2.83
CA HIS A 502 -15.96 -22.22 -1.63
C HIS A 502 -16.22 -23.52 -0.89
N CYS A 503 -15.27 -23.92 -0.05
CA CYS A 503 -15.22 -25.23 0.58
C CYS A 503 -14.96 -25.13 2.09
N ASN A 504 -15.26 -26.20 2.82
CA ASN A 504 -14.99 -26.28 4.26
C ASN A 504 -13.50 -26.61 4.50
N ILE A 505 -12.72 -25.60 4.89
CA ILE A 505 -11.27 -25.75 5.14
C ILE A 505 -10.95 -26.10 6.60
N ILE A 506 -11.98 -26.24 7.44
CA ILE A 506 -11.85 -26.71 8.82
C ILE A 506 -11.70 -28.24 8.85
N GLU A 507 -12.31 -28.94 7.90
CA GLU A 507 -12.26 -30.40 7.81
C GLU A 507 -10.93 -30.89 7.24
N GLN A 508 -10.43 -32.00 7.79
CA GLN A 508 -9.16 -32.59 7.36
C GLN A 508 -9.22 -33.13 5.93
N SER A 509 -10.39 -33.55 5.46
CA SER A 509 -10.65 -34.03 4.09
C SER A 509 -10.16 -33.05 3.03
N PHE A 510 -10.41 -31.74 3.20
CA PHE A 510 -9.91 -30.72 2.28
C PHE A 510 -8.37 -30.74 2.17
N TRP A 511 -7.68 -30.82 3.30
CA TRP A 511 -6.21 -30.84 3.32
C TRP A 511 -5.63 -32.15 2.78
N GLU A 512 -6.34 -33.26 2.93
CA GLU A 512 -5.99 -34.57 2.38
C GLU A 512 -6.22 -34.66 0.87
N GLU A 513 -7.26 -34.01 0.36
CA GLU A 513 -7.55 -33.89 -1.08
C GLU A 513 -6.55 -32.98 -1.80
N HIS A 514 -5.97 -32.00 -1.07
CA HIS A 514 -5.01 -31.04 -1.61
C HIS A 514 -3.66 -31.03 -0.86
N PRO A 515 -2.92 -32.15 -0.83
CA PRO A 515 -1.70 -32.27 -0.03
C PRO A 515 -0.57 -31.34 -0.49
N GLY A 516 -0.62 -30.85 -1.74
CA GLY A 516 0.37 -29.94 -2.30
C GLY A 516 0.28 -28.49 -1.81
N ILE A 517 -0.75 -28.11 -1.04
CA ILE A 517 -0.91 -26.74 -0.54
C ILE A 517 0.06 -26.46 0.62
N LEU A 518 0.07 -27.34 1.63
CA LEU A 518 0.87 -27.19 2.85
C LEU A 518 2.01 -28.21 2.98
N GLY A 519 2.15 -29.11 1.99
CA GLY A 519 3.12 -30.21 1.95
C GLY A 519 4.55 -29.83 1.56
#